data_AF-A0A940KZP0-F1
#
_entry.id   AF-A0A940KZP0-F1
#
_cell.length_a   1.000
_cell.length_b   1.000
_cell.length_c   1.000
_cell.angle_alpha   90.00
_cell.angle_beta   90.00
_cell.angle_gamma   90.00
#
_symmetry.space_group_name_H-M   'P 1'
#
loop_
_entity.id
_entity.type
_entity.pdbx_description
1 polymer ?
#
loop_
_entity_poly.entity_id
_entity_poly.type
_entity_poly.pdbx_seq_one_letter_code
_entity_poly.pdbx_strand_id
1 'polypeptide(L)'
;MPRHQGEVHRSNRVGWLRAAVLGANDGVVSTASLIVGFAAAGSERHSILLAGVAGLVGGALSMAAGEFVSVSSQADTEKADLAIERHELRQYPEGELRELAGIYVRRGLDAELAHRVAEQLTAHDALGAHARDELGITHELRARPLQAAGASAAAFASGAALPLLVVALAPLQGLAVTVMAACLVALAALGATAARAGGAPMLPGALRVVFWSALAMAATAVIGRLFEA
;
A
#
# COMPACT_ATOMS: atom_id res chain seq x y z
N MET A 1 12.43 -25.24 -31.33
CA MET A 1 11.56 -24.58 -30.32
C MET A 1 12.19 -23.25 -29.95
N PRO A 2 11.51 -22.11 -30.12
CA PRO A 2 12.06 -20.84 -29.67
C PRO A 2 12.03 -20.81 -28.14
N ARG A 3 13.17 -20.45 -27.53
CA ARG A 3 13.29 -20.22 -26.09
C ARG A 3 12.41 -19.02 -25.72
N HIS A 4 11.47 -19.20 -24.79
CA HIS A 4 10.74 -18.09 -24.18
C HIS A 4 11.75 -17.08 -23.60
N GLN A 5 11.78 -15.87 -24.16
CA GLN A 5 12.34 -14.71 -23.47
C GLN A 5 11.47 -14.49 -22.23
N GLY A 6 12.07 -14.46 -21.04
CA GLY A 6 11.34 -14.25 -19.80
C GLY A 6 10.64 -12.89 -19.83
N GLU A 7 9.32 -12.89 -19.99
CA GLU A 7 8.52 -11.68 -19.89
C GLU A 7 8.54 -11.20 -18.44
N VAL A 8 9.13 -10.02 -18.21
CA VAL A 8 9.10 -9.38 -16.88
C VAL A 8 7.78 -8.64 -16.74
N HIS A 9 6.75 -9.35 -16.26
CA HIS A 9 5.46 -8.73 -15.97
C HIS A 9 5.58 -7.80 -14.75
N ARG A 10 5.30 -6.51 -14.96
CA ARG A 10 5.38 -5.47 -13.93
C ARG A 10 4.14 -5.40 -13.03
N SER A 11 3.03 -6.05 -13.41
CA SER A 11 1.72 -5.98 -12.75
C SER A 11 1.74 -6.44 -11.28
N ASN A 12 2.36 -7.59 -10.97
CA ASN A 12 2.50 -8.05 -9.58
C ASN A 12 3.41 -7.16 -8.74
N ARG A 13 4.24 -6.31 -9.36
CA ARG A 13 5.08 -5.36 -8.62
C ARG A 13 4.33 -4.13 -8.14
N VAL A 14 3.20 -3.79 -8.77
CA VAL A 14 2.50 -2.53 -8.52
C VAL A 14 1.81 -2.49 -7.15
N GLY A 15 1.24 -3.61 -6.69
CA GLY A 15 0.47 -3.67 -5.44
C GLY A 15 1.31 -3.36 -4.19
N TRP A 16 2.37 -4.14 -3.96
CA TRP A 16 3.24 -3.96 -2.80
C TRP A 16 4.10 -2.70 -2.90
N LEU A 17 4.54 -2.33 -4.11
CA LEU A 17 5.27 -1.09 -4.34
C LEU A 17 4.41 0.12 -3.98
N ARG A 18 3.13 0.13 -4.38
CA ARG A 18 2.20 1.22 -4.03
C ARG A 18 2.05 1.36 -2.52
N ALA A 19 1.84 0.25 -1.80
CA ALA A 19 1.68 0.28 -0.34
C ALA A 19 2.96 0.75 0.37
N ALA A 20 4.14 0.23 -0.03
CA ALA A 20 5.41 0.62 0.56
C ALA A 20 5.76 2.09 0.30
N VAL A 21 5.54 2.57 -0.92
CA VAL A 21 5.75 3.99 -1.27
C VAL A 21 4.77 4.88 -0.52
N LEU A 22 3.49 4.48 -0.41
CA LEU A 22 2.49 5.25 0.33
C LEU A 22 2.89 5.38 1.80
N GLY A 23 3.27 4.28 2.46
CA GLY A 23 3.74 4.31 3.84
C GLY A 23 4.97 5.19 4.04
N ALA A 24 6.01 5.03 3.22
CA ALA A 24 7.21 5.86 3.31
C ALA A 24 6.92 7.34 3.06
N ASN A 25 6.09 7.65 2.06
CA ASN A 25 5.65 9.00 1.75
C ASN A 25 4.91 9.62 2.94
N ASP A 26 3.92 8.92 3.49
CA ASP A 26 3.11 9.40 4.62
C ASP A 26 3.99 9.61 5.85
N GLY A 27 4.96 8.73 6.10
CA GLY A 27 5.96 8.87 7.16
C GLY A 27 6.78 10.14 7.03
N VAL A 28 7.33 10.43 5.84
CA VAL A 28 8.10 11.67 5.60
C VAL A 28 7.19 12.89 5.75
N VAL A 29 6.04 12.91 5.07
CA VAL A 29 5.17 14.10 4.99
C VAL A 29 4.58 14.45 6.36
N SER A 30 3.98 13.49 7.06
CA SER A 30 3.33 13.74 8.35
C SER A 30 4.34 14.19 9.41
N THR A 31 5.46 13.48 9.53
CA THR A 31 6.51 13.80 10.52
C THR A 31 7.19 15.13 10.21
N ALA A 32 7.51 15.40 8.94
CA ALA A 32 8.09 16.69 8.54
C ALA A 32 7.09 17.84 8.74
N SER A 33 5.81 17.66 8.42
CA SER A 33 4.79 18.68 8.63
C SER A 33 4.64 19.02 10.12
N LEU A 34 4.63 18.01 10.98
CA LEU A 34 4.61 18.20 12.43
C LEU A 34 5.85 18.97 12.90
N ILE A 35 7.05 18.52 12.50
CA ILE A 35 8.32 19.18 12.86
C ILE A 35 8.38 20.63 12.38
N VAL A 36 7.97 20.89 11.13
CA VAL A 36 7.95 22.24 10.55
C VAL A 36 6.99 23.13 11.33
N GLY A 37 5.84 22.61 11.76
CA GLY A 37 4.91 23.36 12.62
C GLY A 37 5.52 23.73 13.97
N PHE A 38 6.13 22.78 14.68
CA PHE A 38 6.79 23.06 15.96
C PHE A 38 7.98 24.01 15.81
N ALA A 39 8.79 23.84 14.75
CA ALA A 39 9.90 24.74 14.45
C ALA A 39 9.42 26.16 14.12
N ALA A 40 8.28 26.29 13.42
CA ALA A 40 7.65 27.57 13.13
C ALA A 40 7.00 28.24 14.35
N ALA A 41 6.67 27.47 15.39
CA ALA A 41 6.19 27.97 16.68
C ALA A 41 7.32 28.36 17.64
N GLY A 42 8.58 28.35 17.20
CA GLY A 42 9.74 28.69 18.04
C GLY A 42 10.09 27.64 19.10
N SER A 43 9.63 26.39 18.96
CA SER A 43 9.89 25.32 19.93
C SER A 43 11.37 24.94 20.00
N GLU A 44 11.83 24.52 21.18
CA GLU A 44 13.17 23.98 21.36
C GLU A 44 13.35 22.58 20.75
N ARG A 45 14.61 22.19 20.50
CA ARG A 45 14.94 20.91 19.85
C ARG A 45 14.32 19.70 20.56
N HIS A 46 14.32 19.72 21.90
CA HIS A 46 13.80 18.61 22.69
C HIS A 46 12.30 18.40 22.43
N SER A 47 11.50 19.47 22.45
CA SER A 47 10.06 19.42 22.14
C SER A 47 9.79 18.96 20.71
N ILE A 48 10.58 19.44 19.73
CA ILE A 48 10.46 19.02 18.32
C ILE A 48 10.75 17.52 18.17
N LEU A 49 11.82 17.02 18.79
CA LEU A 49 12.17 15.59 18.74
C LEU A 49 11.13 14.72 19.44
N LEU A 50 10.65 15.14 20.62
CA LEU A 50 9.61 14.42 21.36
C LEU A 50 8.33 14.31 20.51
N ALA A 51 7.88 15.43 19.94
CA ALA A 51 6.68 15.46 19.11
C ALA A 51 6.86 14.64 17.82
N GLY A 52 8.04 14.72 17.19
CA GLY A 52 8.36 13.92 16.00
C GLY A 52 8.43 12.42 16.27
N VAL A 53 9.03 11.99 17.38
CA VAL A 53 9.12 10.57 17.77
C VAL A 53 7.74 10.04 18.17
N ALA A 54 6.97 10.82 18.93
CA ALA A 54 5.57 10.48 19.25
C ALA A 54 4.72 10.36 17.97
N GLY A 55 4.89 11.30 17.03
CA GLY A 55 4.27 11.26 15.71
C GLY A 55 4.68 10.03 14.88
N LEU A 56 5.96 9.65 14.92
CA LEU A 56 6.46 8.45 14.27
C LEU A 56 5.77 7.19 14.83
N VAL A 57 5.80 7.02 16.15
CA VAL A 57 5.24 5.84 16.81
C VAL A 57 3.72 5.78 16.63
N GLY A 58 3.03 6.89 16.87
CA GLY A 58 1.58 7.00 16.72
C GLY A 58 1.13 6.76 15.27
N GLY A 59 1.82 7.35 14.31
CA GLY A 59 1.55 7.17 12.88
C GLY A 59 1.82 5.75 12.40
N ALA A 60 2.96 5.16 12.77
CA ALA A 60 3.31 3.79 12.40
C ALA A 60 2.29 2.77 12.95
N LEU A 61 1.90 2.91 14.22
CA LEU A 61 0.90 2.05 14.85
C LEU A 61 -0.50 2.26 14.23
N SER A 62 -0.88 3.50 13.95
CA SER A 62 -2.15 3.81 13.27
C SER A 62 -2.22 3.18 11.88
N MET A 63 -1.14 3.26 11.10
CA MET A 63 -1.05 2.59 9.79
C MET A 63 -1.08 1.08 9.92
N ALA A 64 -0.32 0.49 10.85
CA ALA A 64 -0.34 -0.96 11.08
C ALA A 64 -1.74 -1.45 11.50
N ALA A 65 -2.40 -0.75 12.41
CA ALA A 65 -3.75 -1.09 12.85
C ALA A 65 -4.75 -0.98 11.70
N GLY A 66 -4.71 0.11 10.93
CA GLY A 66 -5.59 0.30 9.76
C GLY A 66 -5.41 -0.80 8.71
N GLU A 67 -4.17 -1.14 8.38
CA GLU A 67 -3.87 -2.20 7.42
C GLU A 67 -4.25 -3.58 7.96
N PHE A 68 -3.98 -3.86 9.24
CA PHE A 68 -4.37 -5.11 9.89
C PHE A 68 -5.89 -5.30 9.84
N VAL A 69 -6.66 -4.27 10.21
CA VAL A 69 -8.12 -4.33 10.21
C VAL A 69 -8.65 -4.50 8.79
N SER A 70 -8.15 -3.72 7.83
CA SER A 70 -8.58 -3.80 6.43
C SER A 70 -8.33 -5.18 5.84
N VAL A 71 -7.11 -5.71 5.99
CA VAL A 71 -6.74 -7.01 5.41
C VAL A 71 -7.37 -8.17 6.20
N SER A 72 -7.62 -8.02 7.50
CA SER A 72 -8.38 -9.02 8.28
C SER A 72 -9.83 -9.09 7.80
N SER A 73 -10.47 -7.94 7.56
CA SER A 73 -11.83 -7.92 7.01
C SER A 73 -11.88 -8.60 5.64
N GLN A 74 -10.87 -8.38 4.79
CA GLN A 74 -10.76 -9.11 3.52
C GLN A 74 -10.62 -10.63 3.75
N ALA A 75 -9.77 -11.06 4.68
CA ALA A 75 -9.58 -12.47 5.00
C ALA A 75 -10.87 -13.12 5.53
N ASP A 76 -11.66 -12.39 6.32
CA ASP A 76 -12.94 -12.86 6.83
C ASP A 76 -13.97 -13.03 5.72
N THR A 77 -14.05 -12.09 4.76
CA THR A 77 -14.87 -12.22 3.56
C THR A 77 -14.44 -13.41 2.70
N GLU A 78 -13.15 -13.54 2.39
CA GLU A 78 -12.62 -14.68 1.61
C GLU A 78 -12.95 -16.02 2.29
N LYS A 79 -12.89 -16.09 3.62
CA LYS A 79 -13.23 -17.29 4.39
C LYS A 79 -14.72 -17.60 4.34
N ALA A 80 -15.58 -16.59 4.38
CA ALA A 80 -17.02 -16.74 4.29
C ALA A 80 -17.43 -17.24 2.91
N ASP A 81 -16.91 -16.64 1.84
CA ASP A 81 -17.21 -17.04 0.46
C ASP A 81 -16.76 -18.48 0.20
N LEU A 82 -15.55 -18.86 0.65
CA LEU A 82 -15.08 -20.25 0.58
C LEU A 82 -15.93 -21.23 1.42
N ALA A 83 -16.65 -20.77 2.44
CA ALA A 83 -17.54 -21.61 3.21
C ALA A 83 -18.87 -21.84 2.48
N ILE A 84 -19.39 -20.81 1.79
CA ILE A 84 -20.56 -20.88 0.92
C ILE A 84 -20.28 -21.82 -0.25
N GLU A 85 -19.16 -21.61 -0.96
CA GLU A 85 -18.74 -22.44 -2.09
C GLU A 85 -18.61 -23.93 -1.70
N ARG A 86 -17.99 -24.21 -0.55
CA ARG A 86 -17.89 -25.59 -0.02
C ARG A 86 -19.25 -26.21 0.27
N HIS A 87 -20.24 -25.41 0.62
CA HIS A 87 -21.60 -25.88 0.86
C HIS A 87 -22.30 -26.18 -0.47
N GLU A 88 -22.20 -25.28 -1.44
CA GLU A 88 -22.79 -25.42 -2.78
C GLU A 88 -22.21 -26.61 -3.54
N LEU A 89 -20.89 -26.78 -3.56
CA LEU A 89 -20.22 -27.96 -4.13
C LEU A 89 -20.72 -29.29 -3.55
N ARG A 90 -21.21 -29.30 -2.31
CA ARG A 90 -21.76 -30.51 -1.66
C ARG A 90 -23.25 -30.70 -1.93
N GLN A 91 -24.02 -29.62 -2.00
CA GLN A 91 -25.47 -29.68 -2.16
C GLN A 91 -25.90 -29.74 -3.63
N TYR A 92 -25.18 -29.06 -4.53
CA TYR A 92 -25.56 -28.82 -5.92
C TYR A 92 -24.40 -29.05 -6.90
N PRO A 93 -23.69 -30.20 -6.87
CA PRO A 93 -22.47 -30.42 -7.67
C PRO A 93 -22.67 -30.25 -9.19
N GLU A 94 -23.82 -30.68 -9.71
CA GLU A 94 -24.16 -30.51 -11.13
C GLU A 94 -24.46 -29.04 -11.50
N GLY A 95 -24.92 -28.25 -10.53
CA GLY A 95 -25.10 -26.80 -10.67
C GLY A 95 -23.75 -26.12 -10.78
N GLU A 96 -22.86 -26.39 -9.82
CA GLU A 96 -21.50 -25.83 -9.78
C GLU A 96 -20.68 -26.19 -11.01
N LEU A 97 -20.80 -27.41 -11.53
CA LEU A 97 -20.13 -27.79 -12.77
C LEU A 97 -20.62 -26.95 -13.98
N ARG A 98 -21.91 -26.63 -14.04
CA ARG A 98 -22.49 -25.76 -15.08
C ARG A 98 -22.11 -24.30 -14.89
N GLU A 99 -22.05 -23.83 -13.65
CA GLU A 99 -21.56 -22.50 -13.26
C GLU A 99 -20.13 -22.30 -13.79
N LEU A 100 -19.22 -23.21 -13.43
CA LEU A 100 -17.81 -23.17 -13.82
C LEU A 100 -17.66 -23.23 -15.34
N ALA A 101 -18.37 -24.15 -16.02
CA ALA A 101 -18.38 -24.20 -17.48
C ALA A 101 -18.88 -22.86 -18.07
N GLY A 102 -19.91 -22.27 -17.49
CA GLY A 102 -20.45 -20.95 -17.87
C GLY A 102 -19.42 -19.83 -17.77
N ILE A 103 -18.56 -19.84 -16.74
CA ILE A 103 -17.43 -18.88 -16.62
C ILE A 103 -16.51 -19.00 -17.83
N TYR A 104 -16.16 -20.22 -18.23
CA TYR A 104 -15.27 -20.47 -19.37
C TYR A 104 -15.89 -20.14 -20.72
N VAL A 105 -17.21 -20.37 -20.89
CA VAL A 105 -17.94 -19.88 -22.06
C VAL A 105 -17.90 -18.36 -22.15
N ARG A 106 -18.14 -17.65 -21.05
CA ARG A 106 -18.05 -16.17 -21.00
C ARG A 106 -16.65 -15.65 -21.30
N ARG A 107 -15.62 -16.43 -20.98
CA ARG A 107 -14.21 -16.13 -21.33
C ARG A 107 -13.87 -16.41 -22.80
N GLY A 108 -14.74 -17.10 -23.53
CA GLY A 108 -14.63 -17.29 -24.98
C GLY A 108 -14.44 -18.73 -25.46
N LEU A 109 -14.57 -19.74 -24.58
CA LEU A 109 -14.58 -21.14 -25.02
C LEU A 109 -15.93 -21.52 -25.60
N ASP A 110 -15.96 -22.45 -26.56
CA ASP A 110 -17.21 -23.11 -26.95
C ASP A 110 -17.75 -23.98 -25.82
N ALA A 111 -19.04 -24.27 -25.85
CA ALA A 111 -19.73 -24.96 -24.75
C ALA A 111 -19.18 -26.38 -24.47
N GLU A 112 -18.79 -27.12 -25.52
CA GLU A 112 -18.28 -28.48 -25.36
C GLU A 112 -16.89 -28.47 -24.70
N LEU A 113 -16.01 -27.58 -25.15
CA LEU A 113 -14.70 -27.40 -24.54
C LEU A 113 -14.79 -26.86 -23.11
N ALA A 114 -15.64 -25.86 -22.87
CA ALA A 114 -15.84 -25.28 -21.55
C ALA A 114 -16.32 -26.32 -20.52
N HIS A 115 -17.24 -27.20 -20.92
CA HIS A 115 -17.70 -28.29 -20.07
C HIS A 115 -16.58 -29.26 -19.73
N ARG A 116 -15.79 -29.70 -20.73
CA ARG A 116 -14.62 -30.56 -20.49
C ARG A 116 -13.57 -29.92 -19.58
N VAL A 117 -13.34 -28.62 -19.72
CA VAL A 117 -12.44 -27.86 -18.84
C VAL A 117 -12.97 -27.86 -17.41
N ALA A 118 -14.26 -27.56 -17.22
CA ALA A 118 -14.88 -27.57 -15.89
C ALA A 118 -14.80 -28.96 -15.25
N GLU A 119 -15.12 -30.05 -15.98
CA GLU A 119 -15.02 -31.42 -15.47
C GLU A 119 -13.60 -31.76 -14.98
N GLN A 120 -12.58 -31.43 -15.78
CA GLN A 120 -11.19 -31.72 -15.42
C GLN A 120 -10.70 -30.88 -14.23
N LEU A 121 -11.07 -29.60 -14.16
CA LEU A 121 -10.70 -28.73 -13.05
C LEU A 121 -11.42 -29.13 -11.76
N THR A 122 -12.72 -29.44 -11.83
CA THR A 122 -13.51 -29.94 -10.70
C THR A 122 -12.95 -31.26 -10.17
N ALA A 123 -12.56 -32.18 -11.05
CA ALA A 123 -11.94 -33.46 -10.66
C ALA A 123 -10.58 -33.29 -9.97
N HIS A 124 -9.82 -32.26 -10.33
CA HIS A 124 -8.53 -31.96 -9.71
C HIS A 124 -8.68 -31.24 -8.36
N ASP A 125 -9.42 -30.13 -8.34
CA ASP A 125 -9.67 -29.31 -7.15
C ASP A 125 -10.89 -28.38 -7.39
N ALA A 126 -12.10 -28.88 -7.12
CA ALA A 126 -13.33 -28.11 -7.32
C ALA A 126 -13.33 -26.78 -6.55
N LEU A 127 -13.00 -26.81 -5.25
CA LEU A 127 -13.00 -25.60 -4.44
C LEU A 127 -11.93 -24.63 -4.93
N GLY A 128 -10.75 -25.11 -5.30
CA GLY A 128 -9.69 -24.25 -5.85
C GLY A 128 -10.04 -23.65 -7.21
N ALA A 129 -10.76 -24.40 -8.07
CA ALA A 129 -11.23 -23.92 -9.36
C ALA A 129 -12.23 -22.78 -9.19
N HIS A 130 -13.28 -22.97 -8.39
CA HIS A 130 -14.27 -21.92 -8.10
C HIS A 130 -13.64 -20.75 -7.34
N ALA A 131 -12.82 -21.02 -6.31
CA ALA A 131 -12.11 -19.96 -5.59
C ALA A 131 -11.31 -19.05 -6.53
N ARG A 132 -10.63 -19.61 -7.53
CA ARG A 132 -9.84 -18.84 -8.49
C ARG A 132 -10.68 -18.18 -9.56
N ASP A 133 -11.56 -18.95 -10.21
CA ASP A 133 -12.20 -18.56 -11.46
C ASP A 133 -13.51 -17.80 -11.27
N GLU A 134 -14.17 -18.03 -10.13
CA GLU A 134 -15.41 -17.37 -9.72
C GLU A 134 -15.14 -16.27 -8.69
N LEU A 135 -14.51 -16.62 -7.56
CA LEU A 135 -14.29 -15.70 -6.43
C LEU A 135 -13.05 -14.81 -6.60
N GLY A 136 -12.16 -15.12 -7.56
CA GLY A 136 -10.91 -14.37 -7.79
C GLY A 136 -9.85 -14.55 -6.68
N ILE A 137 -10.06 -15.46 -5.74
CA ILE A 137 -9.16 -15.79 -4.64
C ILE A 137 -8.00 -16.64 -5.16
N THR A 138 -6.79 -16.07 -5.16
CA THR A 138 -5.56 -16.76 -5.59
C THR A 138 -4.51 -16.73 -4.50
N HIS A 139 -3.56 -17.69 -4.52
CA HIS A 139 -2.50 -17.78 -3.51
C HIS A 139 -1.66 -16.49 -3.38
N GLU A 140 -1.39 -15.81 -4.51
CA GLU A 140 -0.60 -14.57 -4.55
C GLU A 140 -1.37 -13.34 -4.04
N LEU A 141 -2.71 -13.41 -4.05
CA LEU A 141 -3.59 -12.31 -3.62
C LEU A 141 -4.23 -12.57 -2.25
N ARG A 142 -3.94 -13.71 -1.61
CA ARG A 142 -4.49 -14.04 -0.28
C ARG A 142 -4.17 -12.96 0.73
N ALA A 143 -5.19 -12.60 1.50
CA ALA A 143 -5.05 -11.65 2.60
C ALA A 143 -4.05 -12.14 3.67
N ARG A 144 -3.04 -11.31 3.97
CA ARG A 144 -2.01 -11.57 5.01
C ARG A 144 -1.92 -10.42 6.01
N PRO A 145 -2.82 -10.35 7.00
CA PRO A 145 -2.99 -9.15 7.84
C PRO A 145 -1.73 -8.72 8.59
N LEU A 146 -1.05 -9.65 9.25
CA LEU A 146 0.17 -9.34 10.03
C LEU A 146 1.32 -8.86 9.13
N GLN A 147 1.46 -9.47 7.95
CA GLN A 147 2.49 -9.07 6.99
C GLN A 147 2.21 -7.65 6.47
N ALA A 148 0.96 -7.35 6.12
CA ALA A 148 0.55 -6.04 5.64
C ALA A 148 0.75 -4.96 6.71
N ALA A 149 0.29 -5.22 7.94
CA ALA A 149 0.46 -4.32 9.08
C ALA A 149 1.93 -4.00 9.38
N GLY A 150 2.78 -5.04 9.46
CA GLY A 150 4.21 -4.88 9.70
C GLY A 150 4.92 -4.12 8.58
N ALA A 151 4.58 -4.41 7.32
CA ALA A 151 5.12 -3.70 6.16
C ALA A 151 4.74 -2.21 6.17
N SER A 152 3.47 -1.89 6.48
CA SER A 152 2.99 -0.51 6.55
C SER A 152 3.66 0.29 7.69
N ALA A 153 3.78 -0.29 8.89
CA ALA A 153 4.51 0.34 9.99
C ALA A 153 5.99 0.57 9.65
N ALA A 154 6.66 -0.42 9.07
CA ALA A 154 8.06 -0.31 8.70
C ALA A 154 8.29 0.75 7.62
N ALA A 155 7.43 0.78 6.59
CA ALA A 155 7.48 1.79 5.54
C ALA A 155 7.31 3.20 6.13
N PHE A 156 6.29 3.41 6.97
CA PHE A 156 6.06 4.69 7.65
C PHE A 156 7.25 5.11 8.51
N ALA A 157 7.73 4.22 9.38
CA ALA A 157 8.86 4.49 10.26
C ALA A 157 10.13 4.85 9.47
N SER A 158 10.38 4.15 8.34
CA SER A 158 11.52 4.45 7.47
C SER A 158 11.44 5.85 6.85
N GLY A 159 10.24 6.29 6.47
CA GLY A 159 10.01 7.64 5.97
C GLY A 159 10.17 8.69 7.06
N ALA A 160 9.56 8.45 8.22
CA ALA A 160 9.60 9.36 9.38
C ALA A 160 11.01 9.52 9.99
N ALA A 161 11.90 8.55 9.79
CA ALA A 161 13.28 8.64 10.25
C ALA A 161 14.05 9.81 9.61
N LEU A 162 13.81 10.13 8.33
CA LEU A 162 14.50 11.21 7.63
C LEU A 162 14.31 12.58 8.30
N PRO A 163 13.09 13.12 8.50
CA PRO A 163 12.92 14.41 9.13
C PRO A 163 13.45 14.43 10.58
N LEU A 164 13.34 13.33 11.32
CA LEU A 164 13.93 13.20 12.67
C LEU A 164 15.46 13.31 12.65
N LEU A 165 16.12 12.66 11.69
CA LEU A 165 17.57 12.77 11.50
C LEU A 165 17.98 14.21 11.17
N VAL A 166 17.22 14.90 10.33
CA VAL A 166 17.47 16.32 10.03
C VAL A 166 17.34 17.16 11.30
N VAL A 167 16.31 16.93 12.12
CA VAL A 167 16.16 17.61 13.42
C VAL A 167 17.27 17.27 14.39
N ALA A 168 17.85 16.08 14.36
CA ALA A 168 18.96 15.74 15.25
C ALA A 168 20.26 16.47 14.87
N LEU A 169 20.50 16.68 13.57
CA LEU A 169 21.80 17.12 13.05
C LEU A 169 21.85 18.59 12.64
N ALA A 170 20.75 19.17 12.15
CA ALA A 170 20.74 20.53 11.61
C ALA A 170 20.77 21.59 12.73
N PRO A 171 21.36 22.78 12.50
CA PRO A 171 21.24 23.93 13.41
C PRO A 171 19.76 24.31 13.65
N LEU A 172 19.46 24.85 14.83
CA LEU A 172 18.09 25.35 15.13
C LEU A 172 17.73 26.55 14.24
N GLN A 173 18.70 27.40 13.94
CA GLN A 173 18.55 28.52 13.03
C GLN A 173 18.23 27.98 11.63
N GLY A 174 17.02 28.30 11.11
CA GLY A 174 16.58 27.82 9.81
C GLY A 174 16.17 26.33 9.77
N LEU A 175 15.91 25.70 10.92
CA LEU A 175 15.55 24.29 10.99
C LEU A 175 14.33 23.94 10.11
N ALA A 176 13.26 24.75 10.16
CA ALA A 176 12.05 24.51 9.38
C ALA A 176 12.34 24.46 7.87
N VAL A 177 13.14 25.40 7.36
CA VAL A 177 13.54 25.44 5.95
C VAL A 177 14.42 24.24 5.59
N THR A 178 15.34 23.86 6.48
CA THR A 178 16.24 22.72 6.27
C THR A 178 15.48 21.40 6.21
N VAL A 179 14.55 21.17 7.14
CA VAL A 179 13.67 19.98 7.15
C VAL A 179 12.82 19.95 5.89
N MET A 180 12.16 21.05 5.54
CA MET A 180 11.32 21.14 4.36
C MET A 180 12.12 20.84 3.08
N ALA A 181 13.29 21.45 2.89
CA ALA A 181 14.12 21.21 1.73
C ALA A 181 14.59 19.75 1.62
N ALA A 182 15.12 19.19 2.72
CA ALA A 182 15.60 17.81 2.75
C ALA A 182 14.48 16.81 2.47
N CYS A 183 13.32 16.99 3.09
CA CYS A 183 12.17 16.12 2.89
C CYS A 183 11.58 16.25 1.48
N LEU A 184 11.44 17.46 0.92
CA LEU A 184 10.93 17.63 -0.44
C LEU A 184 11.85 17.00 -1.49
N VAL A 185 13.17 17.06 -1.31
CA VAL A 185 14.12 16.36 -2.20
C VAL A 185 13.93 14.85 -2.11
N ALA A 186 13.84 14.30 -0.90
CA ALA A 186 13.61 12.87 -0.70
C ALA A 186 12.26 12.41 -1.27
N LEU A 187 11.22 13.22 -1.09
CA LEU A 187 9.87 12.99 -1.61
C LEU A 187 9.81 13.06 -3.13
N ALA A 188 10.54 13.99 -3.76
CA ALA A 188 10.70 14.02 -5.20
C ALA A 188 11.35 12.72 -5.72
N ALA A 189 12.40 12.25 -5.05
CA ALA A 189 13.07 10.99 -5.39
C ALA A 189 12.16 9.77 -5.19
N LEU A 190 11.43 9.70 -4.07
CA LEU A 190 10.44 8.65 -3.81
C LEU A 190 9.33 8.65 -4.86
N GLY A 191 8.72 9.80 -5.15
CA GLY A 191 7.67 9.94 -6.17
C GLY A 191 8.16 9.57 -7.58
N ALA A 192 9.38 9.97 -7.94
CA ALA A 192 9.99 9.63 -9.22
C ALA A 192 10.27 8.12 -9.35
N THR A 193 10.88 7.51 -8.33
CA THR A 193 11.21 6.09 -8.33
C THR A 193 9.96 5.21 -8.29
N ALA A 194 8.95 5.59 -7.52
CA ALA A 194 7.66 4.94 -7.49
C ALA A 194 6.96 4.97 -8.86
N ALA A 195 6.93 6.14 -9.51
CA ALA A 195 6.36 6.28 -10.85
C ALA A 195 7.11 5.39 -11.86
N ARG A 196 8.45 5.43 -11.85
CA ARG A 196 9.26 4.57 -12.74
C ARG A 196 8.98 3.08 -12.52
N ALA A 197 8.92 2.65 -11.26
CA ALA A 197 8.69 1.25 -10.93
C ALA A 197 7.25 0.81 -11.25
N GLY A 198 6.27 1.72 -11.22
CA GLY A 198 4.91 1.52 -11.72
C GLY A 198 4.74 1.65 -13.25
N GLY A 199 5.81 1.94 -14.01
CA GLY A 199 5.76 2.11 -15.46
C GLY A 199 5.25 3.46 -15.94
N ALA A 200 5.14 4.45 -15.04
CA ALA A 200 4.72 5.83 -15.34
C ALA A 200 5.92 6.78 -15.49
N PRO A 201 5.77 7.94 -16.16
CA PRO A 201 6.82 8.94 -16.24
C PRO A 201 7.19 9.49 -14.85
N MET A 202 8.50 9.67 -14.61
CA MET A 202 9.05 10.05 -13.31
C MET A 202 8.60 11.45 -12.85
N LEU A 203 8.61 12.43 -13.76
CA LEU A 203 8.38 13.84 -13.42
C LEU A 203 6.95 14.09 -12.88
N PRO A 204 5.86 13.60 -13.52
CA PRO A 204 4.52 13.71 -12.94
C PRO A 204 4.37 12.96 -11.61
N GLY A 205 5.12 11.88 -11.38
CA GLY A 205 5.19 11.20 -10.08
C GLY A 205 5.76 12.08 -9.00
N ALA A 206 6.95 12.64 -9.23
CA ALA A 206 7.64 13.53 -8.30
C ALA A 206 6.82 14.79 -8.01
N LEU A 207 6.29 15.46 -9.04
CA LEU A 207 5.55 16.71 -8.88
C LEU A 207 4.28 16.55 -8.05
N ARG A 208 3.53 15.46 -8.25
CA ARG A 208 2.33 15.19 -7.44
C ARG A 208 2.66 15.05 -5.96
N VAL A 209 3.71 14.30 -5.65
CA VAL A 209 4.14 14.10 -4.25
C VAL A 209 4.62 15.44 -3.68
N VAL A 210 5.59 16.09 -4.32
CA VAL A 210 6.18 17.35 -3.86
C VAL A 210 5.12 18.43 -3.63
N PHE A 211 4.15 18.57 -4.54
CA PHE A 211 3.09 19.56 -4.42
C PHE A 211 2.27 19.38 -3.14
N TRP A 212 1.73 18.17 -2.92
CA TRP A 212 0.90 17.89 -1.75
C TRP A 212 1.69 17.92 -0.44
N SER A 213 2.96 17.47 -0.48
CA SER A 213 3.85 17.54 0.68
C SER A 213 4.21 18.98 1.05
N ALA A 214 4.54 19.82 0.07
CA ALA A 214 4.84 21.23 0.30
C ALA A 214 3.61 21.98 0.84
N LEU A 215 2.42 21.68 0.32
CA LEU A 215 1.17 22.24 0.82
C LEU A 215 0.92 21.86 2.28
N ALA A 216 1.09 20.58 2.65
CA ALA A 216 0.92 20.11 4.02
C ALA A 216 1.90 20.80 4.98
N MET A 217 3.19 20.86 4.63
CA MET A 217 4.20 21.52 5.45
C MET A 217 3.99 23.04 5.55
N ALA A 218 3.53 23.68 4.47
CA ALA A 218 3.19 25.10 4.49
C ALA A 218 1.99 25.37 5.41
N ALA A 219 0.96 24.54 5.35
CA ALA A 219 -0.20 24.65 6.23
C ALA A 219 0.18 24.50 7.71
N THR A 220 1.01 23.50 8.05
CA THR A 220 1.47 23.33 9.44
C THR A 220 2.45 24.41 9.87
N ALA A 221 3.29 24.95 8.98
CA ALA A 221 4.12 26.13 9.27
C ALA A 221 3.27 27.35 9.62
N VAL A 222 2.18 27.59 8.87
CA VAL A 222 1.23 28.68 9.15
C VAL A 222 0.59 28.48 10.51
N ILE A 223 0.11 27.26 10.82
CA ILE A 223 -0.43 26.94 12.15
C ILE A 223 0.62 27.20 13.22
N GLY A 224 1.85 26.71 13.06
CA GLY A 224 2.94 26.93 14.00
C GLY A 224 3.16 28.40 14.34
N ARG A 225 3.20 29.28 13.32
CA ARG A 225 3.33 30.73 13.51
C ARG A 225 2.16 31.37 14.27
N LEU A 226 0.96 30.80 14.19
CA LEU A 226 -0.19 31.30 14.98
C LEU A 226 -0.04 31.00 16.48
N PHE A 227 0.79 30.02 16.85
CA PHE A 227 1.10 29.65 18.22
C PHE A 227 2.51 30.10 18.65
N GLU A 228 3.18 30.92 17.84
CA GLU A 228 4.46 31.54 18.20
C GLU A 228 4.23 32.49 19.38
N ALA A 229 4.86 32.19 20.52
CA ALA A 229 4.71 32.91 21.79
C ALA A 229 5.95 33.77 22.09
#